data_AF-A0A971LDC6-F1
#
_entry.id   AF-A0A971LDC6-F1
#
_cell.length_a   1.000
_cell.length_b   1.000
_cell.length_c   1.000
_cell.angle_alpha   90.00
_cell.angle_beta   90.00
_cell.angle_gamma   90.00
#
_symmetry.space_group_name_H-M   'P 1'
#
loop_
_entity.id
_entity.type
_entity.pdbx_description
1 polymer ?
#
loop_
_entity_poly.entity_id
_entity_poly.type
_entity_poly.pdbx_seq_one_letter_code
_entity_poly.pdbx_strand_id
1 'polypeptide(L)'
;MRNVIIVQARMGSTRLPGKVLREVLGRPLLEYQLERLARVRLSDLVVVATTDKEQDEPIVALCRRLGVPFFRGPEEDVLARYYLAAREFGAETVARITADCPLIDPAVVDQVFRFYLDHAGEYDYVSNVRRRTYPRGMDTEVFSFRALEESYREARREAEREHVTIFIKNHPERYRLGGVEYHQDYSRYRWTVDTEEDFQLIEKIITALYPENPGFTLEDCLRLLAKYPEWERINAHIKQKPVQNR
;
A
#
# COMPACT_ATOMS: atom_id res chain seq x y z
N MET A 1 -0.37 -5.12 21.88
CA MET A 1 -0.31 -5.30 20.42
C MET A 1 -1.00 -4.15 19.75
N ARG A 2 -0.21 -3.20 19.23
CA ARG A 2 -0.69 -2.11 18.39
C ARG A 2 -0.43 -2.42 16.91
N ASN A 3 -1.49 -2.52 16.13
CA ASN A 3 -1.48 -2.77 14.70
C ASN A 3 -1.52 -1.44 13.96
N VAL A 4 -0.47 -1.13 13.19
CA VAL A 4 -0.35 0.16 12.50
C VAL A 4 -0.22 -0.07 11.00
N ILE A 5 -1.12 0.54 10.22
CA ILE A 5 -0.96 0.69 8.78
C ILE A 5 -0.07 1.90 8.52
N ILE A 6 1.03 1.68 7.81
CA ILE A 6 1.92 2.75 7.35
C ILE A 6 1.77 2.85 5.83
N VAL A 7 1.28 4.00 5.38
CA VAL A 7 1.11 4.36 3.97
C VAL A 7 2.31 5.18 3.52
N GLN A 8 3.17 4.63 2.66
CA GLN A 8 4.29 5.40 2.11
C GLN A 8 3.82 6.32 0.98
N ALA A 9 3.97 7.63 1.16
CA ALA A 9 3.56 8.63 0.18
C ALA A 9 4.69 9.65 -0.09
N ARG A 10 4.95 9.96 -1.36
CA ARG A 10 5.84 11.06 -1.77
C ARG A 10 5.35 11.68 -3.08
N MET A 11 5.65 12.94 -3.29
CA MET A 11 5.41 13.67 -4.54
C MET A 11 6.40 13.25 -5.63
N GLY A 12 7.62 12.88 -5.23
CA GLY A 12 8.72 12.44 -6.10
C GLY A 12 8.50 11.08 -6.76
N SER A 13 7.56 10.98 -7.70
CA SER A 13 7.37 9.81 -8.55
C SER A 13 8.03 10.02 -9.92
N THR A 14 8.78 9.04 -10.41
CA THR A 14 9.53 9.16 -11.68
C THR A 14 8.65 9.11 -12.93
N ARG A 15 7.56 8.34 -12.90
CA ARG A 15 6.67 8.16 -14.08
C ARG A 15 5.52 9.16 -14.13
N LEU A 16 5.00 9.53 -12.96
CA LEU A 16 3.91 10.48 -12.82
C LEU A 16 4.10 11.26 -11.51
N PRO A 17 4.86 12.36 -11.54
CA PRO A 17 5.07 13.22 -10.38
C PRO A 17 3.75 13.69 -9.78
N GLY A 18 3.66 13.73 -8.45
CA GLY A 18 2.43 14.16 -7.76
C GLY A 18 1.23 13.24 -7.92
N LYS A 19 1.40 12.02 -8.47
CA LYS A 19 0.31 11.06 -8.72
C LYS A 19 -0.63 10.83 -7.53
N VAL A 20 -0.09 10.79 -6.32
CA VAL A 20 -0.85 10.54 -5.09
C VAL A 20 -1.83 11.68 -4.75
N LEU A 21 -1.59 12.89 -5.28
CA LEU A 21 -2.46 14.05 -5.09
C LEU A 21 -3.25 14.45 -6.34
N ARG A 22 -3.21 13.67 -7.43
CA ARG A 22 -4.14 13.90 -8.53
C ARG A 22 -5.57 13.76 -8.04
N GLU A 23 -6.45 14.56 -8.61
CA GLU A 23 -7.82 14.67 -8.14
C GLU A 23 -8.77 13.90 -9.04
N VAL A 24 -9.74 13.25 -8.41
CA VAL A 24 -10.94 12.71 -9.04
C VAL A 24 -12.12 13.28 -8.26
N LEU A 25 -13.15 13.77 -8.93
CA LEU A 25 -14.31 14.43 -8.28
C LEU A 25 -13.90 15.51 -7.23
N GLY A 26 -12.82 16.26 -7.51
CA GLY A 26 -12.31 17.32 -6.63
C GLY A 26 -11.61 16.83 -5.35
N ARG A 27 -11.24 15.55 -5.26
CA ARG A 27 -10.55 14.97 -4.09
C ARG A 27 -9.25 14.26 -4.50
N PRO A 28 -8.15 14.44 -3.77
CA PRO A 28 -6.88 13.74 -4.02
C PRO A 28 -7.02 12.21 -3.93
N LEU A 29 -6.31 11.47 -4.78
CA LEU A 29 -6.26 9.99 -4.73
C LEU A 29 -5.85 9.45 -3.35
N LEU A 30 -4.89 10.08 -2.69
CA LEU A 30 -4.47 9.71 -1.34
C LEU A 30 -5.61 9.90 -0.31
N GLU A 31 -6.49 10.87 -0.50
CA GLU A 31 -7.66 11.05 0.37
C GLU A 31 -8.62 9.85 0.27
N TYR A 32 -8.90 9.38 -0.95
CA TYR A 32 -9.69 8.16 -1.14
C TYR A 32 -9.05 6.95 -0.46
N GLN A 33 -7.74 6.80 -0.61
CA GLN A 33 -7.02 5.69 0.01
C GLN A 33 -7.12 5.73 1.54
N LEU A 34 -6.88 6.89 2.15
CA LEU A 34 -6.93 7.06 3.60
C LEU A 34 -8.35 6.87 4.15
N GLU A 35 -9.38 7.37 3.46
CA GLU A 35 -10.78 7.13 3.80
C GLU A 35 -11.12 5.64 3.81
N ARG A 36 -10.62 4.88 2.84
CA ARG A 36 -10.81 3.43 2.77
C ARG A 36 -10.06 2.74 3.90
N LEU A 37 -8.77 3.04 4.07
CA LEU A 37 -7.95 2.41 5.12
C LEU A 37 -8.45 2.70 6.54
N ALA A 38 -9.13 3.82 6.78
CA ALA A 38 -9.79 4.11 8.05
C ALA A 38 -10.93 3.14 8.39
N ARG A 39 -11.41 2.33 7.43
CA ARG A 39 -12.45 1.30 7.64
C ARG A 39 -11.87 -0.09 7.96
N VAL A 40 -10.54 -0.25 7.96
CA VAL A 40 -9.89 -1.51 8.36
C VAL A 40 -10.12 -1.72 9.86
N ARG A 41 -10.69 -2.87 10.23
CA ARG A 41 -11.15 -3.12 11.61
C ARG A 41 -10.03 -3.59 12.54
N LEU A 42 -9.03 -4.26 11.98
CA LEU A 42 -7.92 -4.83 12.76
C LEU A 42 -6.74 -3.88 12.93
N SER A 43 -6.81 -2.67 12.36
CA SER A 43 -5.79 -1.64 12.51
C SER A 43 -6.18 -0.65 13.60
N ASP A 44 -5.28 -0.37 14.52
CA ASP A 44 -5.49 0.66 15.56
C ASP A 44 -5.19 2.07 15.03
N LEU A 45 -4.33 2.17 14.01
CA LEU A 45 -3.88 3.45 13.48
C LEU A 45 -3.47 3.36 12.01
N VAL A 46 -3.87 4.36 11.22
CA VAL A 46 -3.33 4.62 9.88
C VAL A 46 -2.41 5.83 9.95
N VAL A 47 -1.19 5.68 9.45
CA VAL A 47 -0.16 6.73 9.43
C VAL A 47 0.35 6.92 8.01
N VAL A 48 0.53 8.17 7.59
CA VAL A 48 1.24 8.49 6.34
C VAL A 48 2.73 8.70 6.62
N ALA A 49 3.60 7.91 6.00
CA ALA A 49 5.04 8.11 6.04
C ALA A 49 5.51 8.81 4.75
N THR A 50 5.90 10.07 4.86
CA THR A 50 6.35 10.93 3.76
C THR A 50 7.75 11.47 3.98
N THR A 51 8.33 12.20 3.02
CA THR A 51 9.72 12.65 3.15
C THR A 51 9.84 13.95 3.96
N ASP A 52 11.05 14.23 4.41
CA ASP A 52 11.45 15.50 5.01
C ASP A 52 11.64 16.63 3.98
N LYS A 53 11.49 16.35 2.68
CA LYS A 53 11.61 17.34 1.60
C LYS A 53 10.42 18.29 1.58
N GLU A 54 10.68 19.55 1.22
CA GLU A 54 9.66 20.59 1.07
C GLU A 54 8.61 20.24 0.01
N GLN A 55 9.00 19.54 -1.06
CA GLN A 55 8.09 19.11 -2.11
C GLN A 55 6.92 18.24 -1.61
N ASP A 56 7.09 17.57 -0.46
CA ASP A 56 6.06 16.70 0.15
C ASP A 56 5.14 17.45 1.13
N GLU A 57 5.31 18.76 1.31
CA GLU A 57 4.42 19.58 2.15
C GLU A 57 2.93 19.47 1.75
N PRO A 58 2.53 19.37 0.46
CA PRO A 58 1.14 19.12 0.09
C PRO A 58 0.55 17.83 0.68
N ILE A 59 1.36 16.77 0.85
CA ILE A 59 0.93 15.52 1.51
C ILE A 59 0.70 15.78 3.00
N VAL A 60 1.60 16.52 3.64
CA VAL A 60 1.48 16.89 5.06
C VAL A 60 0.24 17.77 5.28
N ALA A 61 0.01 18.76 4.41
CA ALA A 61 -1.17 19.61 4.45
C ALA A 61 -2.47 18.80 4.32
N LEU A 62 -2.50 17.81 3.42
CA LEU A 62 -3.61 16.88 3.30
C LEU A 62 -3.83 16.10 4.61
N CYS A 63 -2.76 15.53 5.19
CA CYS A 63 -2.85 14.77 6.44
C CYS A 63 -3.39 15.64 7.59
N ARG A 64 -2.90 16.88 7.72
CA ARG A 64 -3.42 17.85 8.71
C ARG A 64 -4.90 18.17 8.50
N ARG A 65 -5.31 18.40 7.24
CA ARG A 65 -6.72 18.67 6.89
C ARG A 65 -7.64 17.49 7.26
N LEU A 66 -7.17 16.26 7.06
CA LEU A 66 -7.95 15.05 7.32
C LEU A 66 -7.82 14.55 8.78
N GLY A 67 -6.95 15.14 9.59
CA GLY A 67 -6.65 14.65 10.94
C GLY A 67 -5.94 13.29 10.97
N VAL A 68 -5.26 12.92 9.88
CA VAL A 68 -4.50 11.65 9.78
C VAL A 68 -3.07 11.88 10.30
N PRO A 69 -2.58 11.04 11.25
CA PRO A 69 -1.20 11.12 11.69
C PRO A 69 -0.21 10.90 10.55
N PHE A 70 0.92 11.59 10.61
CA PHE A 70 1.97 11.45 9.60
C PHE A 70 3.35 11.49 10.24
N PHE A 71 4.31 10.89 9.55
CA PHE A 71 5.73 10.90 9.87
C PHE A 71 6.52 11.44 8.68
N ARG A 72 7.55 12.26 8.95
CA ARG A 72 8.51 12.73 7.94
C ARG A 72 9.87 12.10 8.19
N GLY A 73 10.47 11.54 7.14
CA GLY A 73 11.78 10.91 7.25
C GLY A 73 12.60 10.95 5.95
N PRO A 74 13.74 10.25 5.92
CA PRO A 74 14.66 10.27 4.79
C PRO A 74 13.97 9.83 3.49
N GLU A 75 14.23 10.50 2.37
CA GLU A 75 13.63 10.18 1.06
C GLU A 75 14.13 8.84 0.50
N GLU A 76 15.44 8.68 0.42
CA GLU A 76 16.15 7.54 -0.20
C GLU A 76 16.11 6.27 0.68
N ASP A 77 16.04 6.43 2.01
CA ASP A 77 16.02 5.31 2.96
C ASP A 77 14.59 5.05 3.45
N VAL A 78 13.82 4.39 2.58
CA VAL A 78 12.41 4.05 2.86
C VAL A 78 12.31 3.12 4.07
N LEU A 79 13.21 2.16 4.22
CA LEU A 79 13.27 1.26 5.37
C LEU A 79 13.45 2.03 6.69
N ALA A 80 14.41 2.97 6.74
CA ALA A 80 14.58 3.83 7.90
C ALA A 80 13.31 4.65 8.18
N ARG A 81 12.68 5.20 7.14
CA ARG A 81 11.42 5.95 7.29
C ARG A 81 10.29 5.09 7.87
N TYR A 82 10.16 3.84 7.45
CA TYR A 82 9.19 2.89 8.05
C TYR A 82 9.52 2.56 9.50
N TYR A 83 10.78 2.24 9.80
CA TYR A 83 11.22 1.90 11.15
C TYR A 83 10.97 3.05 12.13
N LEU A 84 11.36 4.28 11.76
CA LEU A 84 11.19 5.46 12.59
C LEU A 84 9.71 5.78 12.81
N ALA A 85 8.88 5.72 11.77
CA ALA A 85 7.43 5.89 11.89
C ALA A 85 6.80 4.83 12.80
N ALA A 86 7.11 3.55 12.57
CA ALA A 86 6.61 2.45 13.37
C ALA A 86 6.99 2.61 14.86
N ARG A 87 8.22 3.03 15.14
CA ARG A 87 8.70 3.29 16.50
C ARG A 87 7.99 4.48 17.15
N GLU A 88 7.83 5.59 16.43
CA GLU A 88 7.15 6.80 16.93
C GLU A 88 5.69 6.52 17.31
N PHE A 89 4.99 5.74 16.49
CA PHE A 89 3.60 5.37 16.75
C PHE A 89 3.45 4.09 17.58
N GLY A 90 4.54 3.53 18.12
CA GLY A 90 4.50 2.36 19.01
C GLY A 90 3.88 1.13 18.37
N ALA A 91 4.15 0.90 17.08
CA ALA A 91 3.65 -0.27 16.36
C ALA A 91 4.33 -1.54 16.88
N GLU A 92 3.54 -2.58 17.13
CA GLU A 92 4.03 -3.94 17.38
C GLU A 92 3.88 -4.80 16.12
N THR A 93 2.84 -4.54 15.32
CA THR A 93 2.61 -5.11 13.99
C THR A 93 2.41 -3.99 12.99
N VAL A 94 3.07 -4.11 11.83
CA VAL A 94 3.07 -3.10 10.78
C VAL A 94 2.45 -3.69 9.52
N ALA A 95 1.48 -2.98 8.94
CA ALA A 95 1.04 -3.21 7.57
C ALA A 95 1.62 -2.13 6.64
N ARG A 96 2.41 -2.57 5.68
CA ARG A 96 2.96 -1.73 4.60
C ARG A 96 1.96 -1.62 3.46
N ILE A 97 1.62 -0.39 3.09
CA ILE A 97 0.77 -0.05 1.94
C ILE A 97 1.42 1.10 1.15
N THR A 98 1.37 1.05 -0.18
CA THR A 98 1.88 2.13 -1.05
C THR A 98 0.78 3.13 -1.40
N ALA A 99 1.12 4.42 -1.46
CA ALA A 99 0.14 5.51 -1.65
C ALA A 99 -0.48 5.61 -3.06
N ASP A 100 -0.15 4.70 -3.96
CA ASP A 100 -0.64 4.65 -5.34
C ASP A 100 -1.77 3.62 -5.53
N CYS A 101 -2.42 3.23 -4.45
CA CYS A 101 -3.44 2.19 -4.42
C CYS A 101 -4.79 2.76 -3.91
N PRO A 102 -5.41 3.73 -4.61
CA PRO A 102 -6.60 4.44 -4.12
C PRO A 102 -7.85 3.57 -4.00
N LEU A 103 -7.86 2.39 -4.64
CA LEU A 103 -8.98 1.45 -4.59
C LEU A 103 -8.81 0.34 -3.53
N ILE A 104 -7.73 0.36 -2.73
CA ILE A 104 -7.42 -0.67 -1.72
C ILE A 104 -8.67 -1.05 -0.92
N ASP A 105 -9.00 -2.33 -0.85
CA ASP A 105 -10.19 -2.81 -0.15
C ASP A 105 -9.86 -3.07 1.33
N PRO A 106 -10.56 -2.41 2.28
CA PRO A 106 -10.35 -2.63 3.71
C PRO A 106 -10.53 -4.09 4.15
N ALA A 107 -11.44 -4.84 3.51
CA ALA A 107 -11.68 -6.24 3.82
C ALA A 107 -10.48 -7.12 3.42
N VAL A 108 -9.78 -6.77 2.32
CA VAL A 108 -8.55 -7.47 1.91
C VAL A 108 -7.42 -7.20 2.91
N VAL A 109 -7.27 -5.95 3.36
CA VAL A 109 -6.28 -5.59 4.39
C VAL A 109 -6.58 -6.35 5.70
N ASP A 110 -7.85 -6.39 6.12
CA ASP A 110 -8.30 -7.16 7.30
C ASP A 110 -8.05 -8.66 7.13
N GLN A 111 -8.19 -9.23 5.93
CA GLN A 111 -7.89 -10.65 5.70
C GLN A 111 -6.40 -10.96 5.92
N VAL A 112 -5.50 -10.09 5.43
CA VAL A 112 -4.05 -10.27 5.61
C VAL A 112 -3.65 -10.09 7.08
N PHE A 113 -4.19 -9.09 7.77
CA PHE A 113 -4.00 -8.94 9.22
C PHE A 113 -4.53 -10.15 9.98
N ARG A 114 -5.76 -10.57 9.72
CA ARG A 114 -6.38 -11.70 10.42
C ARG A 114 -5.55 -12.96 10.26
N PHE A 115 -5.10 -13.27 9.05
CA PHE A 115 -4.23 -14.43 8.82
C PHE A 115 -2.94 -14.34 9.64
N TYR A 116 -2.29 -13.17 9.69
CA TYR A 116 -1.08 -12.96 10.49
C TYR A 116 -1.33 -13.16 11.99
N LEU A 117 -2.43 -12.62 12.50
CA LEU A 117 -2.78 -12.64 13.92
C LEU A 117 -3.29 -14.03 14.38
N ASP A 118 -4.09 -14.71 13.57
CA ASP A 118 -4.61 -16.05 13.88
C ASP A 118 -3.48 -17.10 13.92
N HIS A 119 -2.35 -16.83 13.25
CA HIS A 119 -1.15 -17.66 13.25
C HIS A 119 0.01 -16.99 14.02
N ALA A 120 -0.31 -16.29 15.12
CA ALA A 120 0.67 -15.59 15.94
C ALA A 120 1.82 -16.52 16.38
N GLY A 121 3.05 -16.13 16.05
CA GLY A 121 4.27 -16.91 16.34
C GLY A 121 4.66 -17.93 15.26
N GLU A 122 3.80 -18.16 14.26
CA GLU A 122 4.12 -19.03 13.12
C GLU A 122 4.75 -18.26 11.96
N TYR A 123 4.40 -16.99 11.78
CA TYR A 123 4.90 -16.13 10.69
C TYR A 123 5.50 -14.82 11.20
N ASP A 124 6.58 -14.39 10.57
CA ASP A 124 7.20 -13.07 10.78
C ASP A 124 6.71 -12.04 9.77
N TYR A 125 6.27 -12.52 8.60
CA TYR A 125 5.77 -11.72 7.49
C TYR A 125 4.67 -12.48 6.74
N VAL A 126 3.57 -11.82 6.44
CA VAL A 126 2.45 -12.33 5.65
C VAL A 126 2.11 -11.30 4.57
N SER A 127 1.85 -11.75 3.35
CA SER A 127 1.36 -10.84 2.31
C SER A 127 0.53 -11.52 1.25
N ASN A 128 -0.29 -10.74 0.54
CA ASN A 128 -1.04 -11.20 -0.62
C ASN A 128 -0.28 -11.04 -1.96
N VAL A 129 1.01 -10.73 -1.90
CA VAL A 129 1.86 -10.51 -3.07
C VAL A 129 2.96 -11.57 -3.24
N ARG A 130 3.05 -12.57 -2.34
CA ARG A 130 3.98 -13.71 -2.51
C ARG A 130 3.63 -14.51 -3.76
N ARG A 131 2.40 -15.04 -3.80
CA ARG A 131 1.72 -15.47 -5.01
C ARG A 131 0.60 -14.47 -5.24
N ARG A 132 0.71 -13.68 -6.29
CA ARG A 132 -0.29 -12.65 -6.60
C ARG A 132 -1.47 -13.28 -7.30
N THR A 133 -2.61 -13.25 -6.64
CA THR A 133 -3.94 -13.58 -7.22
C THR A 133 -4.89 -12.39 -7.16
N TYR A 134 -4.63 -11.40 -6.29
CA TYR A 134 -5.40 -10.16 -6.25
C TYR A 134 -4.95 -9.21 -7.38
N PRO A 135 -5.84 -8.29 -7.81
CA PRO A 135 -5.44 -7.15 -8.63
C PRO A 135 -4.25 -6.42 -8.02
N ARG A 136 -3.33 -5.96 -8.85
CA ARG A 136 -2.30 -5.02 -8.39
C ARG A 136 -2.97 -3.74 -7.90
N GLY A 137 -2.58 -3.25 -6.73
CA GLY A 137 -3.30 -2.16 -6.06
C GLY A 137 -4.10 -2.63 -4.84
N MET A 138 -4.17 -3.95 -4.63
CA MET A 138 -4.67 -4.57 -3.40
C MET A 138 -3.55 -5.03 -2.46
N ASP A 139 -2.32 -4.63 -2.76
CA ASP A 139 -1.10 -5.11 -2.13
C ASP A 139 -1.07 -4.77 -0.63
N THR A 140 -0.96 -5.79 0.20
CA THR A 140 -0.81 -5.66 1.66
C THR A 140 0.28 -6.59 2.15
N GLU A 141 1.24 -6.03 2.90
CA GLU A 141 2.32 -6.77 3.55
C GLU A 141 2.28 -6.49 5.05
N VAL A 142 2.05 -7.50 5.88
CA VAL A 142 1.99 -7.42 7.34
C VAL A 142 3.20 -8.12 7.94
N PHE A 143 3.87 -7.49 8.89
CA PHE A 143 5.06 -8.04 9.56
C PHE A 143 5.24 -7.46 10.97
N SER A 144 6.05 -8.15 11.78
CA SER A 144 6.35 -7.69 13.15
C SER A 144 7.26 -6.46 13.15
N PHE A 145 7.12 -5.61 14.16
CA PHE A 145 8.07 -4.52 14.42
C PHE A 145 9.49 -5.07 14.64
N ARG A 146 9.62 -6.25 15.26
CA ARG A 146 10.92 -6.92 15.44
C ARG A 146 11.61 -7.18 14.10
N ALA A 147 10.92 -7.78 13.14
CA ALA A 147 11.50 -8.06 11.82
C ALA A 147 11.87 -6.76 11.07
N LEU A 148 11.07 -5.69 11.23
CA LEU A 148 11.39 -4.37 10.71
C LEU A 148 12.66 -3.78 11.35
N GLU A 149 12.80 -3.90 12.67
CA GLU A 149 13.97 -3.41 13.41
C GLU A 149 15.25 -4.17 13.02
N GLU A 150 15.19 -5.50 12.96
CA GLU A 150 16.30 -6.34 12.50
C GLU A 150 16.71 -5.92 11.07
N SER A 151 15.73 -5.76 10.18
CA SER A 151 15.96 -5.28 8.81
C SER A 151 16.63 -3.90 8.80
N TYR A 152 16.13 -2.94 9.59
CA TYR A 152 16.73 -1.60 9.69
C TYR A 152 18.18 -1.62 10.17
N ARG A 153 18.51 -2.49 11.15
CA ARG A 153 19.87 -2.60 11.70
C ARG A 153 20.83 -3.31 10.76
N GLU A 154 20.36 -4.25 9.97
CA GLU A 154 21.22 -5.20 9.25
C GLU A 154 21.22 -5.04 7.72
N ALA A 155 20.16 -4.50 7.12
CA ALA A 155 20.11 -4.24 5.68
C ALA A 155 21.24 -3.30 5.26
N ARG A 156 21.97 -3.70 4.22
CA ARG A 156 23.11 -2.91 3.67
C ARG A 156 22.95 -2.63 2.18
N ARG A 157 22.14 -3.43 1.47
CA ARG A 157 21.93 -3.24 0.03
C ARG A 157 20.94 -2.11 -0.21
N GLU A 158 21.17 -1.31 -1.25
CA GLU A 158 20.30 -0.20 -1.62
C GLU A 158 18.85 -0.68 -1.83
N ALA A 159 18.67 -1.79 -2.55
CA ALA A 159 17.35 -2.39 -2.76
C ALA A 159 16.62 -2.76 -1.45
N GLU A 160 17.35 -3.19 -0.42
CA GLU A 160 16.76 -3.51 0.89
C GLU A 160 16.33 -2.25 1.64
N ARG A 161 17.09 -1.15 1.50
CA ARG A 161 16.75 0.15 2.09
C ARG A 161 15.60 0.83 1.35
N GLU A 162 15.48 0.65 0.03
CA GLU A 162 14.41 1.24 -0.78
C GLU A 162 13.09 0.45 -0.66
N HIS A 163 13.15 -0.87 -0.56
CA HIS A 163 11.98 -1.74 -0.64
C HIS A 163 11.71 -2.51 0.65
N VAL A 164 11.88 -1.86 1.81
CA VAL A 164 11.41 -2.20 3.17
C VAL A 164 11.49 -3.70 3.56
N THR A 165 10.64 -4.53 2.96
CA THR A 165 10.47 -5.96 3.24
C THR A 165 11.41 -6.88 2.47
N ILE A 166 12.26 -6.37 1.56
CA ILE A 166 13.20 -7.21 0.79
C ILE A 166 14.16 -7.97 1.71
N PHE A 167 14.69 -7.35 2.75
CA PHE A 167 15.58 -8.02 3.70
C PHE A 167 14.89 -9.26 4.30
N ILE A 168 13.68 -9.10 4.83
CA ILE A 168 12.87 -10.20 5.39
C ILE A 168 12.69 -11.32 4.36
N LYS A 169 12.36 -10.97 3.11
CA LYS A 169 12.10 -11.94 2.03
C LYS A 169 13.35 -12.69 1.57
N ASN A 170 14.52 -12.07 1.63
CA ASN A 170 15.80 -12.64 1.20
C ASN A 170 16.47 -13.51 2.27
N HIS A 171 15.92 -13.56 3.48
CA HIS A 171 16.46 -14.32 4.61
C HIS A 171 15.47 -15.40 5.11
N PRO A 172 15.06 -16.37 4.26
CA PRO A 172 14.10 -17.42 4.65
C PRO A 172 14.63 -18.35 5.74
N GLU A 173 15.94 -18.40 5.95
CA GLU A 173 16.58 -19.10 7.07
C GLU A 173 16.33 -18.43 8.42
N ARG A 174 15.88 -17.17 8.43
CA ARG A 174 15.58 -16.38 9.63
C ARG A 174 14.10 -16.09 9.81
N TYR A 175 13.37 -15.90 8.71
CA TYR A 175 11.99 -15.41 8.74
C TYR A 175 11.01 -16.39 8.11
N ARG A 176 9.90 -16.59 8.80
CA ARG A 176 8.80 -17.45 8.33
C ARG A 176 7.79 -16.61 7.54
N LEU A 177 7.56 -16.98 6.28
CA LEU A 177 6.76 -16.19 5.35
C LEU A 177 5.42 -16.89 5.05
N GLY A 178 4.31 -16.19 5.29
CA GLY A 178 2.95 -16.63 4.96
C GLY A 178 2.38 -15.89 3.74
N GLY A 179 1.39 -16.51 3.09
CA GLY A 179 0.75 -15.96 1.89
C GLY A 179 -0.76 -16.03 2.00
N VAL A 180 -1.43 -14.93 1.65
CA VAL A 180 -2.91 -14.90 1.56
C VAL A 180 -3.29 -14.76 0.09
N GLU A 181 -3.95 -15.78 -0.44
CA GLU A 181 -4.39 -15.82 -1.82
C GLU A 181 -5.88 -15.53 -1.92
N TYR A 182 -6.30 -15.12 -3.11
CA TYR A 182 -7.68 -14.98 -3.47
C TYR A 182 -8.17 -16.29 -4.09
N HIS A 183 -9.46 -16.57 -3.92
CA HIS A 183 -10.07 -17.80 -4.41
C HIS A 183 -10.03 -17.92 -5.95
N GLN A 184 -9.86 -16.78 -6.66
CA GLN A 184 -9.70 -16.71 -8.11
C GLN A 184 -8.51 -15.82 -8.47
N ASP A 185 -7.87 -16.12 -9.61
CA ASP A 185 -6.74 -15.32 -10.10
C ASP A 185 -7.20 -14.10 -10.91
N TYR A 186 -7.09 -12.94 -10.27
CA TYR A 186 -7.35 -11.61 -10.78
C TYR A 186 -6.07 -10.76 -10.92
N SER A 187 -4.90 -11.40 -10.90
CA SER A 187 -3.60 -10.73 -10.98
C SER A 187 -3.35 -9.97 -12.29
N ARG A 188 -4.15 -10.24 -13.32
CA ARG A 188 -4.14 -9.49 -14.59
C ARG A 188 -4.59 -8.03 -14.45
N TYR A 189 -5.41 -7.73 -13.45
CA TYR A 189 -5.91 -6.38 -13.23
C TYR A 189 -4.85 -5.48 -12.57
N ARG A 190 -4.75 -4.25 -13.09
CA ARG A 190 -3.83 -3.23 -12.60
C ARG A 190 -4.61 -2.01 -12.10
N TRP A 191 -4.76 -1.91 -10.78
CA TRP A 191 -5.50 -0.84 -10.08
C TRP A 191 -4.57 -0.01 -9.17
N THR A 192 -3.33 0.14 -9.60
CA THR A 192 -2.38 1.10 -9.03
C THR A 192 -2.23 2.27 -9.99
N VAL A 193 -1.82 3.44 -9.50
CA VAL A 193 -1.54 4.63 -10.32
C VAL A 193 -0.04 4.82 -10.46
N ASP A 194 0.52 4.56 -11.63
CA ASP A 194 1.92 4.93 -11.95
C ASP A 194 2.05 5.72 -13.26
N THR A 195 1.12 5.54 -14.18
CA THR A 195 1.08 6.21 -15.49
C THR A 195 -0.24 6.96 -15.69
N GLU A 196 -0.35 7.69 -16.79
CA GLU A 196 -1.58 8.41 -17.12
C GLU A 196 -2.74 7.43 -17.39
N GLU A 197 -2.47 6.33 -18.07
CA GLU A 197 -3.45 5.28 -18.36
C GLU A 197 -3.95 4.61 -17.09
N ASP A 198 -3.05 4.37 -16.13
CA ASP A 198 -3.45 3.91 -14.81
C ASP A 198 -4.40 4.90 -14.13
N PHE A 199 -4.06 6.20 -14.13
CA PHE A 199 -4.92 7.24 -13.58
C PHE A 199 -6.29 7.28 -14.27
N GLN A 200 -6.34 7.20 -15.60
CA GLN A 200 -7.59 7.19 -16.37
C GLN A 200 -8.51 6.03 -15.98
N LEU A 201 -7.97 4.83 -15.79
CA LEU A 201 -8.77 3.69 -15.33
C LEU A 201 -9.30 3.93 -13.92
N ILE A 202 -8.45 4.38 -13.01
CA ILE A 202 -8.85 4.67 -11.62
C ILE A 202 -9.90 5.77 -11.56
N GLU A 203 -9.74 6.86 -12.32
CA GLU A 203 -10.70 7.96 -12.43
C GLU A 203 -12.07 7.44 -12.89
N LYS A 204 -12.10 6.58 -13.92
CA LYS A 204 -13.35 5.96 -14.39
C LYS A 204 -14.03 5.11 -13.32
N ILE A 205 -13.27 4.28 -12.60
CA ILE A 205 -13.81 3.42 -11.54
C ILE A 205 -14.37 4.27 -10.39
N ILE A 206 -13.59 5.25 -9.90
CA ILE A 206 -14.03 6.14 -8.81
C ILE A 206 -15.26 6.93 -9.24
N THR A 207 -15.25 7.52 -10.44
CA THR A 207 -16.39 8.30 -10.95
C THR A 207 -17.67 7.48 -11.06
N ALA A 208 -17.55 6.20 -11.41
CA ALA A 208 -18.71 5.31 -11.56
C ALA A 208 -19.24 4.76 -10.23
N LEU A 209 -18.37 4.46 -9.25
CA LEU A 209 -18.77 3.76 -8.02
C LEU A 209 -18.89 4.68 -6.81
N TYR A 210 -18.03 5.68 -6.69
CA TYR A 210 -17.91 6.48 -5.46
C TYR A 210 -19.17 7.32 -5.15
N PRO A 211 -19.82 7.99 -6.12
CA PRO A 211 -21.03 8.77 -5.83
C PRO A 211 -22.19 7.95 -5.25
N GLU A 212 -22.33 6.70 -5.70
CA GLU A 212 -23.41 5.79 -5.28
C GLU A 212 -23.03 4.98 -4.04
N ASN A 213 -21.75 4.57 -3.93
CA ASN A 213 -21.25 3.75 -2.83
C ASN A 213 -19.81 4.13 -2.48
N PRO A 214 -19.58 5.09 -1.56
CA PRO A 214 -18.24 5.42 -1.06
C PRO A 214 -17.47 4.23 -0.45
N GLY A 215 -18.21 3.20 -0.03
CA GLY A 215 -17.73 1.94 0.56
C GLY A 215 -17.53 0.80 -0.45
N PHE A 216 -17.51 1.08 -1.76
CA PHE A 216 -17.38 0.02 -2.77
C PHE A 216 -16.15 -0.87 -2.52
N THR A 217 -16.27 -2.14 -2.87
CA THR A 217 -15.32 -3.21 -2.60
C THR A 217 -14.55 -3.63 -3.85
N LEU A 218 -13.57 -4.51 -3.68
CA LEU A 218 -12.92 -5.26 -4.76
C LEU A 218 -13.97 -5.91 -5.68
N GLU A 219 -15.02 -6.50 -5.10
CA GLU A 219 -16.10 -7.14 -5.86
C GLU A 219 -16.94 -6.15 -6.68
N ASP A 220 -17.16 -4.94 -6.16
CA ASP A 220 -17.83 -3.88 -6.93
C ASP A 220 -17.00 -3.46 -8.14
N CYS A 221 -15.68 -3.33 -7.97
CA CYS A 221 -14.75 -3.05 -9.07
C CYS A 221 -14.75 -4.17 -10.11
N LEU A 222 -14.71 -5.44 -9.69
CA LEU A 222 -14.75 -6.60 -10.59
C LEU A 222 -16.06 -6.65 -11.38
N ARG A 223 -17.21 -6.43 -10.72
CA ARG A 223 -18.52 -6.37 -11.38
C ARG A 223 -18.60 -5.21 -12.39
N LEU A 224 -18.02 -4.06 -12.06
CA LEU A 224 -17.95 -2.92 -12.97
C LEU A 224 -17.13 -3.25 -14.22
N LEU A 225 -15.94 -3.84 -14.06
CA LEU A 225 -15.08 -4.25 -15.17
C LEU A 225 -15.70 -5.37 -16.01
N ALA A 226 -16.48 -6.27 -15.42
CA ALA A 226 -17.25 -7.26 -16.16
C ALA A 226 -18.34 -6.62 -17.04
N LYS A 227 -18.91 -5.49 -16.60
CA LYS A 227 -19.89 -4.70 -17.39
C LYS A 227 -19.22 -3.87 -18.49
N TYR A 228 -18.00 -3.39 -18.25
CA TYR A 228 -17.21 -2.56 -19.17
C TYR A 228 -15.84 -3.21 -19.45
N PRO A 229 -15.80 -4.35 -20.16
CA PRO A 229 -14.56 -5.12 -20.36
C PRO A 229 -13.49 -4.35 -21.14
N GLU A 230 -13.86 -3.31 -21.89
CA GLU A 230 -12.92 -2.43 -22.58
C GLU A 230 -12.08 -1.57 -21.63
N TRP A 231 -12.53 -1.33 -20.39
CA TRP A 231 -11.77 -0.55 -19.40
C TRP A 231 -10.50 -1.26 -18.96
N GLU A 232 -10.52 -2.60 -18.88
CA GLU A 232 -9.32 -3.39 -18.56
C GLU A 232 -8.18 -3.09 -19.55
N ARG A 233 -8.51 -2.79 -20.81
CA ARG A 233 -7.51 -2.55 -21.86
C ARG A 233 -6.77 -1.24 -21.72
N ILE A 234 -7.29 -0.29 -20.93
CA ILE A 234 -6.70 1.05 -20.76
C ILE A 234 -5.25 0.94 -20.32
N ASN A 235 -4.95 0.10 -19.33
CA ASN A 235 -3.60 -0.06 -18.80
C ASN A 235 -3.06 -1.50 -18.85
N ALA A 236 -3.75 -2.44 -19.52
CA ALA A 236 -3.30 -3.84 -19.64
C ALA A 236 -1.91 -4.01 -20.28
N HIS A 237 -1.48 -3.06 -21.12
CA HIS A 237 -0.18 -3.07 -21.78
C HIS A 237 0.97 -2.57 -20.90
N ILE A 238 0.66 -1.95 -19.74
CA ILE A 238 1.63 -1.34 -18.84
C ILE A 238 2.35 -2.45 -18.04
N LYS A 239 3.67 -2.51 -18.18
CA LYS A 239 4.52 -3.43 -17.42
C LYS A 239 4.98 -2.79 -16.11
N GLN A 240 4.90 -3.54 -15.02
CA GLN A 240 5.49 -3.12 -13.75
C GLN A 240 7.02 -3.09 -13.88
N LYS A 241 7.67 -2.02 -13.41
CA LYS A 241 9.13 -1.97 -13.33
C LYS A 241 9.61 -3.10 -12.40
N PRO A 242 10.60 -3.91 -12.80
CA PRO A 242 11.18 -4.88 -11.90
C PRO A 242 11.86 -4.14 -10.74
N VAL A 243 11.78 -4.73 -9.55
CA VAL A 243 12.64 -4.35 -8.43
C VAL A 243 14.08 -4.62 -8.85
N GLN A 244 14.92 -3.58 -8.86
CA GLN A 244 16.33 -3.75 -9.20
C GLN A 244 17.06 -4.31 -7.97
N ASN A 245 17.50 -5.56 -8.04
CA ASN A 245 18.30 -6.20 -6.97
C ASN A 245 19.78 -5.79 -7.05
N ARG A 246 20.08 -4.50 -7.23
CA ARG A 246 21.47 -4.02 -7.20
C ARG A 246 21.96 -4.00 -5.75
#